data_AF-A0AAD9QM84-F1
#
_entry.id   AF-A0AAD9QM84-F1
#
_cell.length_a   1.000
_cell.length_b   1.000
_cell.length_c   1.000
_cell.angle_alpha   90.00
_cell.angle_beta   90.00
_cell.angle_gamma   90.00
#
_symmetry.space_group_name_H-M   'P 1'
#
loop_
_entity.id
_entity.type
_entity.pdbx_description
1 polymer ?
#
loop_
_entity_poly.entity_id
_entity_poly.type
_entity_poly.pdbx_seq_one_letter_code
_entity_poly.pdbx_strand_id
1 'polypeptide(L)'
;MLNRRTFTVAIYADEYKQMCAWVLKNKTLETGGDLFGLWSEDGTAIIQLVLGPGQGCRRAVHSFYQDVPYLQRVGNHLTREEGLCHIGEWHSHHTIGLTRPSGGDEGTVWRNMPTYDLNRFILFIANIGGHSSDAVSVGCFLFQFKGDTRKKLPVLQGKFQLLPKASPFRSKLQRANVLKEGAEDINQEREIANLYQISTNKDKDQMRPLMALQQVQPQTSKSDLIDCSIEETEHKITNKKRKGRKKKRTRSNARQSRSDELLILEKGEEDSEETRLCFDSALKGHSNNFKQPSEQKRVSTSVNHYTMHEVEDQDLLPL
;
A
#
# COMPACT_ATOMS: atom_id res chain seq x y z
N MET A 1 9.71 -34.12 15.72
CA MET A 1 10.11 -32.72 15.47
C MET A 1 9.48 -32.28 14.16
N LEU A 2 8.54 -31.33 14.17
CA LEU A 2 8.02 -30.74 12.93
C LEU A 2 9.15 -29.95 12.29
N ASN A 3 9.66 -30.40 11.15
CA ASN A 3 10.60 -29.63 10.34
C ASN A 3 9.90 -28.30 9.99
N ARG A 4 10.31 -27.22 10.68
CA ARG A 4 9.64 -25.93 10.57
C ARG A 4 9.98 -25.38 9.20
N ARG A 5 9.03 -25.48 8.27
CA ARG A 5 9.19 -25.02 6.90
C ARG A 5 9.53 -23.54 6.90
N THR A 6 10.71 -23.18 6.39
CA THR A 6 11.16 -21.80 6.24
C THR A 6 10.70 -21.25 4.89
N PHE A 7 10.35 -19.96 4.87
CA PHE A 7 10.01 -19.23 3.66
C PHE A 7 10.85 -17.94 3.63
N THR A 8 11.53 -17.68 2.53
CA THR A 8 12.38 -16.51 2.34
C THR A 8 11.85 -15.67 1.19
N VAL A 9 11.89 -14.36 1.38
CA VAL A 9 11.60 -13.34 0.37
C VAL A 9 12.86 -12.51 0.17
N ALA A 10 13.49 -12.63 -1.00
CA ALA A 10 14.50 -11.68 -1.42
C ALA A 10 13.80 -10.48 -2.08
N ILE A 11 14.05 -9.27 -1.59
CA ILE A 11 13.46 -8.04 -2.14
C ILE A 11 14.51 -6.95 -2.20
N TYR A 12 14.55 -6.18 -3.29
CA TYR A 12 15.41 -5.00 -3.35
C TYR A 12 15.05 -4.00 -2.26
N ALA A 13 16.05 -3.48 -1.55
CA ALA A 13 15.84 -2.61 -0.40
C ALA A 13 15.00 -1.37 -0.74
N ASP A 14 15.21 -0.79 -1.93
CA ASP A 14 14.41 0.33 -2.42
C ASP A 14 12.96 -0.05 -2.67
N GLU A 15 12.68 -1.26 -3.13
CA GLU A 15 11.32 -1.76 -3.34
C GLU A 15 10.58 -1.99 -2.02
N TYR A 16 11.31 -2.43 -0.99
CA TYR A 16 10.78 -2.50 0.38
C TYR A 16 10.46 -1.09 0.91
N LYS A 17 11.36 -0.13 0.70
CA LYS A 17 11.17 1.27 1.11
C LYS A 17 10.00 1.94 0.38
N GLN A 18 9.71 1.55 -0.87
CA GLN A 18 8.55 2.05 -1.62
C GLN A 18 7.24 1.75 -0.88
N MET A 19 7.05 0.52 -0.39
CA MET A 19 5.92 0.17 0.48
C MET A 19 5.87 1.06 1.72
N CYS A 20 6.99 1.18 2.42
CA CYS A 20 7.07 1.99 3.63
C CYS A 20 6.71 3.47 3.37
N ALA A 21 7.16 4.04 2.25
CA ALA A 21 6.86 5.41 1.87
C ALA A 21 5.36 5.61 1.59
N TRP A 22 4.70 4.70 0.85
CA TRP A 22 3.25 4.78 0.63
C TRP A 22 2.45 4.66 1.93
N VAL A 23 2.85 3.76 2.83
CA VAL A 23 2.23 3.62 4.16
C VAL A 23 2.38 4.91 4.98
N LEU A 24 3.56 5.53 4.97
CA LEU A 24 3.81 6.78 5.68
C LEU A 24 3.05 7.98 5.11
N LYS A 25 2.70 7.95 3.82
CA LYS A 25 1.84 8.97 3.19
C LYS A 25 0.37 8.81 3.58
N ASN A 26 -0.07 7.60 3.92
CA ASN A 26 -1.46 7.32 4.27
C ASN A 26 -1.60 6.70 5.66
N LYS A 27 -1.23 7.45 6.71
CA LYS A 27 -1.10 6.88 8.07
C LYS A 27 -2.41 6.45 8.73
N THR A 28 -3.55 6.90 8.21
CA THR A 28 -4.86 6.73 8.83
C THR A 28 -5.76 5.74 8.11
N LEU A 29 -5.54 5.49 6.81
CA LEU A 29 -6.37 4.63 5.98
C LEU A 29 -5.51 3.60 5.28
N GLU A 30 -6.04 2.39 5.12
CA GLU A 30 -5.32 1.31 4.45
C GLU A 30 -4.88 1.67 3.01
N THR A 31 -3.71 1.21 2.63
CA THR A 31 -3.14 1.38 1.29
C THR A 31 -2.44 0.09 0.88
N GLY A 32 -2.13 -0.08 -0.40
CA GLY A 32 -1.57 -1.32 -0.91
C GLY A 32 -1.31 -1.31 -2.42
N GLY A 33 -1.03 -2.49 -2.95
CA GLY A 33 -0.76 -2.73 -4.36
C GLY A 33 -0.17 -4.12 -4.60
N ASP A 34 0.53 -4.30 -5.72
CA ASP A 34 0.96 -5.62 -6.19
C ASP A 34 2.46 -5.85 -6.08
N LEU A 35 2.83 -7.14 -6.05
CA LEU A 35 4.18 -7.65 -5.97
C LEU A 35 4.53 -8.42 -7.25
N PHE A 36 5.58 -7.97 -7.93
CA PHE A 36 6.08 -8.57 -9.17
C PHE A 36 7.46 -9.16 -9.00
N GLY A 37 7.67 -10.34 -9.56
CA GLY A 37 8.92 -11.06 -9.44
C GLY A 37 8.86 -12.48 -9.94
N LEU A 38 9.65 -13.35 -9.32
CA LEU A 38 9.78 -14.76 -9.69
C LEU A 38 10.00 -15.66 -8.48
N TRP A 39 9.77 -16.96 -8.68
CA TRP A 39 10.13 -18.00 -7.73
C TRP A 39 11.43 -18.65 -8.15
N SER A 40 12.39 -18.72 -7.24
CA SER A 40 13.59 -19.53 -7.43
C SER A 40 13.31 -21.02 -7.20
N GLU A 41 14.22 -21.88 -7.64
CA GLU A 41 14.10 -23.34 -7.50
C GLU A 41 14.01 -23.80 -6.04
N ASP A 42 14.71 -23.12 -5.13
CA ASP A 42 14.69 -23.44 -3.69
C ASP A 42 13.40 -22.99 -2.98
N GLY A 43 12.50 -22.31 -3.70
CA GLY A 43 11.24 -21.80 -3.18
C GLY A 43 11.34 -20.40 -2.57
N THR A 44 12.47 -19.72 -2.66
CA THR A 44 12.59 -18.29 -2.33
C THR A 44 11.83 -17.45 -3.35
N ALA A 45 11.00 -16.54 -2.86
CA ALA A 45 10.35 -15.52 -3.69
C ALA A 45 11.32 -14.34 -3.90
N ILE A 46 11.52 -13.95 -5.15
CA ILE A 46 12.37 -12.81 -5.52
C ILE A 46 11.47 -11.69 -6.02
N ILE A 47 11.28 -10.66 -5.20
CA ILE A 47 10.48 -9.47 -5.51
C ILE A 47 11.37 -8.47 -6.24
N GLN A 48 11.04 -8.19 -7.49
CA GLN A 48 11.79 -7.33 -8.38
C GLN A 48 11.13 -5.97 -8.55
N LEU A 49 9.81 -5.87 -8.37
CA LEU A 49 9.09 -4.61 -8.43
C LEU A 49 7.86 -4.64 -7.49
N VAL A 50 7.61 -3.53 -6.79
CA VAL A 50 6.40 -3.28 -6.01
C VAL A 50 5.58 -2.14 -6.63
N LEU A 51 4.30 -2.37 -6.86
CA LEU A 51 3.34 -1.34 -7.27
C LEU A 51 2.62 -0.72 -6.08
N GLY A 52 2.38 0.58 -6.16
CA GLY A 52 1.56 1.32 -5.20
C GLY A 52 0.09 1.39 -5.62
N PRO A 53 -0.73 2.15 -4.88
CA PRO A 53 -2.15 2.31 -5.17
C PRO A 53 -2.39 3.08 -6.48
N GLY A 54 -3.45 2.70 -7.20
CA GLY A 54 -3.99 3.48 -8.31
C GLY A 54 -4.95 4.57 -7.83
N GLN A 55 -5.14 5.61 -8.63
CA GLN A 55 -5.97 6.77 -8.28
C GLN A 55 -7.44 6.42 -7.99
N GLY A 56 -7.93 5.30 -8.51
CA GLY A 56 -9.30 4.81 -8.34
C GLY A 56 -9.49 3.87 -7.14
N CYS A 57 -8.47 3.68 -6.29
CA CYS A 57 -8.61 2.84 -5.11
C CYS A 57 -9.58 3.45 -4.08
N ARG A 58 -10.27 2.61 -3.32
CA ARG A 58 -11.23 3.03 -2.29
C ARG A 58 -10.78 2.55 -0.93
N ARG A 59 -11.03 3.36 0.10
CA ARG A 59 -10.52 3.12 1.45
C ARG A 59 -11.60 3.26 2.48
N ALA A 60 -11.59 2.33 3.43
CA ALA A 60 -12.25 2.45 4.71
C ALA A 60 -11.20 2.36 5.83
N VAL A 61 -11.64 2.51 7.07
CA VAL A 61 -10.75 2.43 8.25
C VAL A 61 -10.13 1.03 8.40
N HIS A 62 -10.82 -0.01 7.91
CA HIS A 62 -10.46 -1.43 8.05
C HIS A 62 -10.58 -2.21 6.73
N SER A 63 -10.59 -1.51 5.59
CA SER A 63 -10.69 -2.16 4.27
C SER A 63 -10.01 -1.31 3.21
N PHE A 64 -9.35 -1.98 2.27
CA PHE A 64 -8.71 -1.38 1.11
C PHE A 64 -9.15 -2.08 -0.17
N TYR A 65 -9.77 -1.33 -1.08
CA TYR A 65 -10.19 -1.83 -2.38
C TYR A 65 -9.24 -1.28 -3.44
N GLN A 66 -8.55 -2.18 -4.12
CA GLN A 66 -7.57 -1.84 -5.14
C GLN A 66 -8.20 -1.23 -6.41
N ASP A 67 -7.45 -0.37 -7.09
CA ASP A 67 -7.78 0.13 -8.44
C ASP A 67 -7.46 -0.94 -9.48
N VAL A 68 -8.41 -1.85 -9.69
CA VAL A 68 -8.27 -2.99 -10.60
C VAL A 68 -7.88 -2.55 -12.02
N PRO A 69 -8.52 -1.54 -12.66
CA PRO A 69 -8.09 -1.05 -13.97
C PRO A 69 -6.63 -0.58 -14.04
N TYR A 70 -6.17 0.16 -13.03
CA TYR A 70 -4.76 0.58 -12.95
C TYR A 70 -3.82 -0.62 -12.82
N LEU A 71 -4.07 -1.50 -11.85
CA LEU A 71 -3.21 -2.66 -11.58
C LEU A 71 -3.18 -3.63 -12.77
N GLN A 72 -4.33 -3.87 -13.41
CA GLN A 72 -4.40 -4.68 -14.62
C GLN A 72 -3.61 -4.11 -15.78
N ARG A 73 -3.71 -2.80 -16.05
CA ARG A 73 -2.93 -2.17 -17.13
C ARG A 73 -1.43 -2.32 -16.88
N VAL A 74 -0.97 -1.92 -15.69
CA VAL A 74 0.46 -1.93 -15.35
C VAL A 74 0.95 -3.38 -15.29
N GLY A 75 0.21 -4.28 -14.64
CA GLY A 75 0.56 -5.69 -14.53
C GLY A 75 0.62 -6.43 -15.86
N ASN A 76 -0.29 -6.12 -16.80
CA ASN A 76 -0.22 -6.66 -18.16
C ASN A 76 1.04 -6.17 -18.89
N HIS A 77 1.40 -4.89 -18.75
CA HIS A 77 2.65 -4.37 -19.33
C HIS A 77 3.87 -5.08 -18.73
N LEU A 78 3.94 -5.17 -17.40
CA LEU A 78 5.04 -5.85 -16.70
C LEU A 78 5.19 -7.32 -17.12
N THR A 79 4.07 -8.01 -17.34
CA THR A 79 4.11 -9.42 -17.72
C THR A 79 4.51 -9.61 -19.18
N ARG A 80 3.94 -8.81 -20.09
CA ARG A 80 4.13 -8.98 -21.54
C ARG A 80 5.44 -8.39 -22.05
N GLU A 81 5.82 -7.22 -21.55
CA GLU A 81 6.97 -6.46 -22.06
C GLU A 81 8.23 -6.69 -21.20
N GLU A 82 8.08 -6.96 -19.91
CA GLU A 82 9.21 -7.09 -18.97
C GLU A 82 9.42 -8.52 -18.44
N GLY A 83 8.49 -9.45 -18.71
CA GLY A 83 8.55 -10.83 -18.25
C GLY A 83 8.40 -11.00 -16.73
N LEU A 84 7.88 -9.98 -16.04
CA LEU A 84 7.66 -10.02 -14.60
C LEU A 84 6.31 -10.66 -14.27
N CYS A 85 6.30 -11.62 -13.33
CA CYS A 85 5.08 -12.30 -12.94
C CYS A 85 4.47 -11.65 -11.69
N HIS A 86 3.14 -11.54 -11.66
CA HIS A 86 2.41 -11.21 -10.44
C HIS A 86 2.45 -12.40 -9.47
N ILE A 87 3.06 -12.22 -8.29
CA ILE A 87 3.27 -13.31 -7.32
C ILE A 87 2.65 -13.04 -5.94
N GLY A 88 2.04 -11.87 -5.74
CA GLY A 88 1.49 -11.49 -4.47
C GLY A 88 0.96 -10.06 -4.43
N GLU A 89 0.31 -9.72 -3.33
CA GLU A 89 -0.19 -8.39 -3.03
C GLU A 89 0.40 -7.90 -1.70
N TRP A 90 0.29 -6.60 -1.47
CA TRP A 90 0.60 -6.00 -0.18
C TRP A 90 -0.47 -4.99 0.21
N HIS A 91 -0.74 -4.90 1.51
CA HIS A 91 -1.53 -3.81 2.08
C HIS A 91 -1.11 -3.55 3.52
N SER A 92 -1.63 -2.46 4.08
CA SER A 92 -1.32 -2.00 5.43
C SER A 92 -2.49 -2.20 6.39
N HIS A 93 -2.21 -2.65 7.62
CA HIS A 93 -3.15 -2.56 8.74
C HIS A 93 -2.70 -1.41 9.66
N HIS A 94 -3.27 -0.21 9.49
CA HIS A 94 -2.87 0.98 10.24
C HIS A 94 -3.33 0.97 11.70
N THR A 95 -4.64 0.98 11.93
CA THR A 95 -5.23 1.25 13.26
C THR A 95 -5.52 -0.01 14.07
N ILE A 96 -5.60 -1.17 13.41
CA ILE A 96 -6.00 -2.44 14.04
C ILE A 96 -4.80 -3.12 14.74
N GLY A 97 -3.56 -2.72 14.43
CA GLY A 97 -2.35 -3.29 15.03
C GLY A 97 -2.11 -4.78 14.70
N LEU A 98 -2.89 -5.36 13.79
CA LEU A 98 -2.72 -6.74 13.33
C LEU A 98 -1.51 -6.86 12.42
N THR A 99 -0.48 -7.54 12.91
CA THR A 99 0.77 -7.77 12.18
C THR A 99 0.76 -9.00 11.28
N ARG A 100 -0.43 -9.59 11.07
CA ARG A 100 -0.70 -10.77 10.24
C ARG A 100 -1.97 -10.53 9.42
N PRO A 101 -2.20 -11.31 8.35
CA PRO A 101 -3.44 -11.23 7.60
C PRO A 101 -4.64 -11.45 8.53
N SER A 102 -5.70 -10.69 8.32
CA SER A 102 -6.99 -10.89 8.99
C SER A 102 -7.64 -12.19 8.50
N GLY A 103 -8.70 -12.64 9.19
CA GLY A 103 -9.50 -13.76 8.69
C GLY A 103 -10.16 -13.45 7.34
N GLY A 104 -10.51 -12.18 7.10
CA GLY A 104 -11.02 -11.70 5.81
C GLY A 104 -9.96 -11.82 4.72
N ASP A 105 -8.74 -11.35 4.99
CA ASP A 105 -7.61 -11.42 4.05
C ASP A 105 -7.31 -12.87 3.66
N GLU A 106 -7.20 -13.77 4.66
CA GLU A 106 -6.96 -15.18 4.39
C GLU A 106 -8.11 -15.79 3.58
N GLY A 107 -9.36 -15.44 3.90
CA GLY A 107 -10.54 -15.86 3.17
C GLY A 107 -10.51 -15.42 1.70
N THR A 108 -10.19 -14.15 1.44
CA THR A 108 -10.08 -13.56 0.11
C THR A 108 -9.01 -14.26 -0.73
N VAL A 109 -7.81 -14.47 -0.18
CA VAL A 109 -6.75 -15.19 -0.89
C VAL A 109 -7.16 -16.63 -1.18
N TRP A 110 -7.65 -17.37 -0.18
CA TRP A 110 -8.02 -18.78 -0.38
C TRP A 110 -9.20 -18.99 -1.33
N ARG A 111 -10.12 -18.03 -1.42
CA ARG A 111 -11.26 -18.07 -2.33
C ARG A 111 -10.84 -17.83 -3.77
N ASN A 112 -9.92 -16.89 -4.00
CA ASN A 112 -9.54 -16.44 -5.35
C ASN A 112 -8.38 -17.24 -5.97
N MET A 113 -7.43 -17.76 -5.17
CA MET A 113 -6.30 -18.55 -5.70
C MET A 113 -6.75 -19.68 -6.65
N PRO A 114 -7.83 -20.43 -6.38
CA PRO A 114 -8.28 -21.45 -7.31
C PRO A 114 -8.75 -20.94 -8.67
N THR A 115 -9.43 -19.79 -8.70
CA THR A 115 -9.95 -19.14 -9.90
C THR A 115 -8.84 -18.77 -10.89
N TYR A 116 -7.67 -18.42 -10.36
CA TYR A 116 -6.49 -18.05 -11.13
C TYR A 116 -5.47 -19.19 -11.30
N ASP A 117 -5.86 -20.42 -10.95
CA ASP A 117 -5.01 -21.61 -10.95
C ASP A 117 -3.66 -21.44 -10.20
N LEU A 118 -3.68 -20.67 -9.12
CA LEU A 118 -2.49 -20.40 -8.33
C LEU A 118 -2.25 -21.52 -7.31
N ASN A 119 -1.02 -22.01 -7.29
CA ASN A 119 -0.57 -22.94 -6.25
C ASN A 119 0.11 -22.24 -5.07
N ARG A 120 0.61 -21.02 -5.27
CA ARG A 120 1.28 -20.20 -4.27
C ARG A 120 0.88 -18.74 -4.47
N PHE A 121 0.73 -18.01 -3.38
CA PHE A 121 0.48 -16.58 -3.38
C PHE A 121 1.11 -15.95 -2.14
N ILE A 122 1.62 -14.73 -2.28
CA ILE A 122 2.26 -13.99 -1.20
C ILE A 122 1.38 -12.82 -0.81
N LEU A 123 1.20 -12.61 0.49
CA LEU A 123 0.58 -11.40 1.02
C LEU A 123 1.56 -10.71 1.96
N PHE A 124 1.79 -9.43 1.76
CA PHE A 124 2.56 -8.59 2.67
C PHE A 124 1.64 -7.70 3.50
N ILE A 125 1.83 -7.70 4.82
CA ILE A 125 1.09 -6.85 5.74
C ILE A 125 2.03 -5.82 6.35
N ALA A 126 1.84 -4.56 5.97
CA ALA A 126 2.55 -3.41 6.51
C ALA A 126 1.84 -2.85 7.75
N ASN A 127 2.62 -2.35 8.69
CA ASN A 127 2.11 -1.70 9.90
C ASN A 127 2.96 -0.49 10.22
N ILE A 128 2.30 0.58 10.65
CA ILE A 128 2.97 1.67 11.37
C ILE A 128 3.25 1.16 12.79
N GLY A 129 4.50 1.24 13.22
CA GLY A 129 4.89 0.72 14.53
C GLY A 129 6.35 0.99 14.83
N GLY A 130 6.67 1.13 16.11
CA GLY A 130 7.94 1.62 16.64
C GLY A 130 7.68 2.54 17.83
N HIS A 131 8.72 3.15 18.40
CA HIS A 131 8.54 4.17 19.44
C HIS A 131 7.99 5.51 18.89
N SER A 132 7.84 5.64 17.56
CA SER A 132 7.31 6.81 16.86
C SER A 132 6.28 6.39 15.78
N SER A 133 5.36 7.30 15.45
CA SER A 133 4.38 7.17 14.35
C SER A 133 4.98 7.40 12.95
N ASP A 134 6.31 7.29 12.84
CA ASP A 134 7.10 7.55 11.63
C ASP A 134 7.94 6.33 11.20
N ALA A 135 7.64 5.16 11.75
CA ALA A 135 8.30 3.91 11.44
C ALA A 135 7.31 2.87 10.92
N VAL A 136 7.72 2.11 9.91
CA VAL A 136 6.92 1.08 9.24
C VAL A 136 7.68 -0.23 9.21
N SER A 137 6.96 -1.32 9.48
CA SER A 137 7.46 -2.67 9.29
C SER A 137 6.50 -3.47 8.42
N VAL A 138 7.02 -4.38 7.61
CA VAL A 138 6.25 -5.25 6.72
C VAL A 138 6.53 -6.70 7.08
N GLY A 139 5.51 -7.54 7.13
CA GLY A 139 5.66 -8.99 7.28
C GLY A 139 5.19 -9.70 6.02
N CYS A 140 5.79 -10.83 5.69
CA CYS A 140 5.43 -11.63 4.53
C CYS A 140 4.78 -12.96 4.90
N PHE A 141 3.73 -13.33 4.17
CA PHE A 141 2.91 -14.51 4.42
C PHE A 141 2.71 -15.30 3.13
N LEU A 142 3.03 -16.60 3.17
CA LEU A 142 2.88 -17.52 2.06
C LEU A 142 1.61 -18.34 2.22
N PHE A 143 0.75 -18.23 1.21
CA PHE A 143 -0.40 -19.08 0.95
C PHE A 143 -0.01 -20.13 -0.07
N GLN A 144 -0.29 -21.39 0.22
CA GLN A 144 0.07 -22.47 -0.69
C GLN A 144 -0.85 -23.68 -0.59
N PHE A 145 -1.13 -24.26 -1.76
CA PHE A 145 -1.69 -25.59 -1.88
C PHE A 145 -0.60 -26.67 -1.93
N LYS A 146 -0.90 -27.82 -1.31
CA LYS A 146 -0.08 -29.02 -1.41
C LYS A 146 -0.28 -29.67 -2.79
N GLY A 147 0.47 -29.21 -3.78
CA GLY A 147 0.55 -29.78 -5.14
C GLY A 147 -0.80 -30.26 -5.66
N ASP A 148 -0.80 -31.48 -6.19
CA ASP A 148 -1.95 -32.13 -6.86
C ASP A 148 -3.21 -32.29 -5.98
N THR A 149 -3.08 -32.17 -4.65
CA THR A 149 -4.21 -32.42 -3.73
C THR A 149 -5.07 -31.19 -3.47
N ARG A 150 -4.66 -30.00 -3.95
CA ARG A 150 -5.30 -28.69 -3.65
C ARG A 150 -5.61 -28.47 -2.15
N LYS A 151 -4.91 -29.19 -1.28
CA LYS A 151 -5.05 -29.07 0.17
C LYS A 151 -4.33 -27.82 0.64
N LYS A 152 -5.04 -26.93 1.32
CA LYS A 152 -4.47 -25.72 1.94
C LYS A 152 -3.39 -26.13 2.95
N LEU A 153 -2.18 -25.58 2.79
CA LEU A 153 -1.16 -25.66 3.82
C LEU A 153 -1.36 -24.52 4.83
N PRO A 154 -0.90 -24.67 6.08
CA PRO A 154 -0.89 -23.56 7.04
C PRO A 154 -0.17 -22.34 6.45
N VAL A 155 -0.72 -21.13 6.65
CA VAL A 155 -0.10 -19.88 6.21
C VAL A 155 1.26 -19.72 6.89
N LEU A 156 2.32 -19.61 6.09
CA LEU A 156 3.69 -19.54 6.61
C LEU A 156 4.17 -18.10 6.63
N GLN A 157 4.67 -17.66 7.78
CA GLN A 157 5.35 -16.37 7.87
C GLN A 157 6.79 -16.50 7.37
N GLY A 158 7.20 -15.62 6.48
CA GLY A 158 8.52 -15.62 5.87
C GLY A 158 9.51 -14.64 6.51
N LYS A 159 10.77 -14.75 6.10
CA LYS A 159 11.85 -13.81 6.39
C LYS A 159 12.22 -13.04 5.14
N PHE A 160 12.54 -11.76 5.30
CA PHE A 160 13.11 -10.92 4.27
C PHE A 160 14.63 -11.04 4.20
N GLN A 161 15.13 -11.05 2.98
CA GLN A 161 16.52 -10.78 2.61
C GLN A 161 16.51 -9.51 1.76
N LEU A 162 16.93 -8.39 2.36
CA LEU A 162 17.02 -7.11 1.63
C LEU A 162 18.24 -7.13 0.71
N LEU A 163 18.00 -6.97 -0.59
CA LEU A 163 19.06 -6.86 -1.60
C LEU A 163 19.52 -5.39 -1.69
N PRO A 164 20.81 -5.08 -1.56
CA PRO A 164 21.30 -3.72 -1.32
C PRO A 164 21.26 -2.80 -2.55
N LYS A 165 21.01 -3.33 -3.75
CA LYS A 165 20.96 -2.54 -4.99
C LYS A 165 19.55 -2.03 -5.25
N ALA A 166 19.41 -1.04 -6.13
CA ALA A 166 18.12 -0.64 -6.66
C ALA A 166 17.52 -1.76 -7.53
N SER A 167 16.20 -1.80 -7.64
CA SER A 167 15.53 -2.68 -8.61
C SER A 167 15.98 -2.34 -10.03
N PRO A 168 16.27 -3.34 -10.87
CA PRO A 168 16.64 -3.11 -12.27
C PRO A 168 15.48 -2.58 -13.13
N PHE A 169 14.24 -2.63 -12.64
CA PHE A 169 13.04 -2.27 -13.39
C PHE A 169 12.53 -0.85 -13.09
N ARG A 170 12.62 -0.40 -11.84
CA ARG A 170 11.99 0.84 -11.36
C ARG A 170 12.33 2.05 -12.24
N SER A 171 13.62 2.36 -12.39
CA SER A 171 14.06 3.53 -13.16
C SER A 171 13.78 3.42 -14.67
N LYS A 172 13.71 2.20 -15.22
CA LYS A 172 13.31 1.97 -16.62
C LYS A 172 11.83 2.31 -16.79
N LEU A 173 10.97 1.76 -15.93
CA LEU A 173 9.52 1.90 -16.01
C LEU A 173 9.04 3.32 -15.65
N GLN A 174 9.73 4.01 -14.75
CA GLN A 174 9.48 5.42 -14.46
C GLN A 174 9.77 6.31 -15.68
N ARG A 175 10.89 6.09 -16.39
CA ARG A 175 11.22 6.84 -17.61
C ARG A 175 10.24 6.58 -18.75
N ALA A 176 9.73 5.35 -18.84
CA ALA A 176 8.69 4.98 -19.80
C ALA A 176 7.27 5.43 -19.37
N ASN A 177 7.13 6.11 -18.23
CA ASN A 177 5.87 6.59 -17.66
C ASN A 177 4.82 5.51 -17.32
N VAL A 178 5.18 4.23 -17.41
CA VAL A 178 4.30 3.07 -17.18
C VAL A 178 3.72 3.08 -15.77
N LEU A 179 4.55 3.41 -14.77
CA LEU A 179 4.12 3.42 -13.37
C LEU A 179 3.27 4.64 -13.03
N LYS A 180 3.48 5.78 -13.69
CA LYS A 180 2.90 7.06 -13.29
C LYS A 180 1.47 7.23 -13.79
N GLU A 181 1.18 6.72 -14.99
CA GLU A 181 -0.16 6.83 -15.55
C GLU A 181 -1.17 6.07 -14.67
N GLY A 182 -2.14 6.79 -14.12
CA GLY A 182 -3.20 6.26 -13.25
C GLY A 182 -2.78 5.86 -11.84
N ALA A 183 -1.52 6.06 -11.45
CA ALA A 183 -1.11 5.90 -10.06
C ALA A 183 -1.72 7.02 -9.20
N GLU A 184 -2.08 6.71 -7.97
CA GLU A 184 -2.49 7.73 -7.00
C GLU A 184 -1.31 8.63 -6.65
N ASP A 185 -0.14 8.03 -6.41
CA ASP A 185 1.10 8.74 -6.14
C ASP A 185 2.34 7.89 -6.46
N ILE A 186 3.41 8.59 -6.83
CA ILE A 186 4.73 8.01 -7.07
C ILE A 186 5.71 8.55 -6.04
N ASN A 187 6.32 7.65 -5.25
CA ASN A 187 7.36 8.08 -4.32
C ASN A 187 8.58 8.61 -5.07
N GLN A 188 9.05 9.76 -4.63
CA GLN A 188 10.22 10.43 -5.16
C GLN A 188 11.49 9.77 -4.61
N GLU A 189 12.57 9.80 -5.39
CA GLU A 189 13.85 9.20 -4.99
C GLU A 189 14.35 9.73 -3.64
N ARG A 190 14.15 11.02 -3.37
CA ARG A 190 14.49 11.64 -2.07
C ARG A 190 13.72 11.03 -0.90
N GLU A 191 12.46 10.64 -1.09
CA GLU A 191 11.64 10.03 -0.04
C GLU A 191 12.17 8.64 0.30
N ILE A 192 12.57 7.89 -0.73
CA ILE A 192 13.18 6.56 -0.59
C ILE A 192 14.57 6.65 0.05
N ALA A 193 15.37 7.66 -0.35
CA ALA A 193 16.69 7.89 0.22
C ALA A 193 16.64 8.25 1.72
N ASN A 194 15.59 8.98 2.15
CA ASN A 194 15.39 9.40 3.54
C ASN A 194 14.91 8.27 4.47
N LEU A 195 14.56 7.10 3.92
CA LEU A 195 14.20 5.93 4.72
C LEU A 195 15.44 5.11 5.08
N TYR A 196 15.63 4.84 6.36
CA TYR A 196 16.72 4.01 6.87
C TYR A 196 16.18 2.88 7.73
N GLN A 197 16.89 1.74 7.72
CA GLN A 197 16.55 0.60 8.55
C GLN A 197 17.01 0.86 9.99
N ILE A 198 16.10 0.72 10.94
CA ILE A 198 16.43 0.65 12.36
C ILE A 198 16.74 -0.80 12.69
N SER A 199 17.95 -1.08 13.18
CA SER A 199 18.27 -2.41 13.70
C SER A 199 17.76 -2.54 15.13
N THR A 200 16.92 -3.55 15.37
CA THR A 200 16.37 -3.85 16.70
C THR A 200 16.95 -5.16 17.24
N ASN A 201 16.98 -6.20 16.41
CA ASN A 201 17.66 -7.49 16.62
C ASN A 201 17.60 -8.28 15.31
N LYS A 202 18.69 -8.96 14.91
CA LYS A 202 18.81 -9.74 13.66
C LYS A 202 17.59 -10.59 13.30
N ASP A 203 17.01 -11.36 14.23
CA ASP A 203 15.87 -12.23 13.90
C ASP A 203 14.56 -11.46 13.64
N LYS A 204 14.30 -10.39 14.41
CA LYS A 204 13.14 -9.51 14.19
C LYS A 204 13.32 -8.68 12.93
N ASP A 205 14.54 -8.17 12.72
CA ASP A 205 14.92 -7.39 11.55
C ASP A 205 14.79 -8.20 10.25
N GLN A 206 14.98 -9.52 10.30
CA GLN A 206 14.72 -10.41 9.17
C GLN A 206 13.24 -10.72 8.96
N MET A 207 12.45 -10.91 10.02
CA MET A 207 11.02 -11.22 9.86
C MET A 207 10.21 -10.00 9.41
N ARG A 208 10.55 -8.82 9.96
CA ARG A 208 9.86 -7.56 9.70
C ARG A 208 10.83 -6.37 9.77
N PRO A 209 11.65 -6.10 8.74
CA PRO A 209 12.58 -4.97 8.73
C PRO A 209 11.86 -3.65 9.08
N LEU A 210 12.37 -2.92 10.07
CA LEU A 210 11.80 -1.65 10.49
C LEU A 210 12.45 -0.50 9.73
N MET A 211 11.68 0.27 8.97
CA MET A 211 12.13 1.47 8.25
C MET A 211 11.57 2.71 8.93
N ALA A 212 12.39 3.75 9.11
CA ALA A 212 11.97 5.03 9.65
C ALA A 212 12.45 6.19 8.79
N LEU A 213 11.72 7.30 8.85
CA LEU A 213 12.14 8.56 8.25
C LEU A 213 13.32 9.14 9.03
N GLN A 214 14.36 9.57 8.32
CA GLN A 214 15.43 10.35 8.92
C GLN A 214 14.84 11.66 9.45
N GLN A 215 14.91 11.86 10.77
CA GLN A 215 14.57 13.15 11.36
C GLN A 215 15.59 14.16 10.84
N VAL A 216 15.12 15.09 10.00
CA VAL A 216 15.90 16.28 9.65
C VAL A 216 16.04 17.05 10.96
N GLN A 217 17.22 17.03 11.58
CA GLN A 217 17.49 18.00 12.63
C GLN A 217 17.36 19.39 12.00
N PRO A 218 16.58 20.31 12.59
CA PRO A 218 16.61 21.70 12.16
C PRO A 218 18.07 22.15 12.22
N GLN A 219 18.63 22.51 11.07
CA GLN A 219 19.90 23.19 11.01
C GLN A 219 19.71 24.51 11.77
N THR A 220 20.16 24.57 13.01
CA THR A 220 20.35 25.85 13.68
C THR A 220 21.55 26.50 13.01
N SER A 221 21.29 27.29 11.97
CA SER A 221 22.29 28.20 11.42
C SER A 221 22.66 29.19 12.52
N LYS A 222 23.84 29.02 13.12
CA LYS A 222 24.51 30.02 13.96
C LYS A 222 25.00 31.17 13.07
N SER A 223 24.08 32.05 12.69
CA SER A 223 24.25 33.40 12.15
C SER A 223 22.85 33.75 11.61
N ASP A 224 22.02 34.52 12.31
CA ASP A 224 22.22 35.92 12.56
C ASP A 224 21.54 36.34 13.88
N LEU A 225 22.34 36.66 14.89
CA LEU A 225 21.89 37.51 15.99
C LEU A 225 22.26 38.94 15.61
N ILE A 226 21.29 39.67 15.05
CA ILE A 226 21.36 41.12 15.01
C ILE A 226 20.90 41.61 16.38
N ASP A 227 21.86 42.13 17.12
CA ASP A 227 21.74 42.87 18.36
C ASP A 227 20.88 44.13 18.14
N CYS A 228 19.81 44.25 18.92
CA CYS A 228 19.05 45.50 19.01
C CYS A 228 18.82 45.78 20.50
N SER A 229 19.83 46.41 21.09
CA SER A 229 19.80 46.99 22.43
C SER A 229 18.79 48.14 22.49
N ILE A 230 17.80 48.04 23.38
CA ILE A 230 17.02 49.18 23.86
C ILE A 230 17.17 49.24 25.37
N GLU A 231 17.72 50.36 25.83
CA GLU A 231 18.03 50.69 27.22
C GLU A 231 16.77 50.85 28.07
N GLU A 232 16.70 50.13 29.20
CA GLU A 232 15.77 50.41 30.29
C GLU A 232 16.45 51.36 31.29
N THR A 233 16.00 52.62 31.34
CA THR A 233 16.28 53.52 32.47
C THR A 233 15.07 53.59 33.39
N GLU A 234 15.20 53.02 34.59
CA GLU A 234 14.30 53.20 35.72
C GLU A 234 14.37 54.64 36.26
N HIS A 235 13.23 55.27 36.53
CA HIS A 235 13.10 56.26 37.60
C HIS A 235 11.74 56.11 38.31
N LYS A 236 11.80 55.65 39.57
CA LYS A 236 10.73 55.70 40.57
C LYS A 236 10.51 57.14 41.02
N ILE A 237 9.27 57.50 41.38
CA ILE A 237 8.91 58.18 42.65
C ILE A 237 7.38 58.34 42.82
N THR A 238 6.88 57.58 43.81
CA THR A 238 5.87 57.85 44.87
C THR A 238 4.38 58.17 44.63
N ASN A 239 3.57 57.36 45.35
CA ASN A 239 2.43 57.68 46.22
C ASN A 239 1.12 58.25 45.64
N LYS A 240 0.04 57.43 45.70
CA LYS A 240 -1.03 57.57 46.72
C LYS A 240 -2.14 56.51 46.59
N LYS A 241 -2.52 55.98 47.76
CA LYS A 241 -3.73 55.18 48.04
C LYS A 241 -5.00 55.79 47.43
N ARG A 242 -5.91 54.95 46.91
CA ARG A 242 -7.35 55.12 47.16
C ARG A 242 -8.16 53.82 47.02
N LYS A 243 -9.04 53.66 48.00
CA LYS A 243 -9.94 52.54 48.29
C LYS A 243 -11.10 52.43 47.29
N GLY A 244 -11.44 51.19 46.92
CA GLY A 244 -12.78 50.60 47.02
C GLY A 244 -13.88 51.02 46.05
N ARG A 245 -14.50 50.05 45.37
CA ARG A 245 -15.96 49.78 45.42
C ARG A 245 -16.37 48.54 44.61
N LYS A 246 -17.09 47.63 45.25
CA LYS A 246 -18.00 46.67 44.60
C LYS A 246 -19.12 47.43 43.88
N LYS A 247 -19.51 46.98 42.68
CA LYS A 247 -20.91 47.06 42.23
C LYS A 247 -21.23 45.90 41.28
N LYS A 248 -22.40 45.32 41.53
CA LYS A 248 -23.06 44.19 40.88
C LYS A 248 -24.29 44.75 40.14
N ARG A 249 -24.84 43.99 39.18
CA ARG A 249 -26.15 44.13 38.47
C ARG A 249 -26.08 45.00 37.19
N THR A 250 -26.76 44.74 36.06
CA THR A 250 -27.77 43.72 35.62
C THR A 250 -28.12 43.99 34.14
N ARG A 251 -28.61 42.95 33.42
CA ARG A 251 -29.59 42.94 32.28
C ARG A 251 -29.10 43.56 30.94
N SER A 252 -29.49 43.11 29.75
CA SER A 252 -30.68 42.39 29.26
C SER A 252 -30.49 41.85 27.83
N ASN A 253 -31.28 40.82 27.49
CA ASN A 253 -31.55 40.22 26.17
C ASN A 253 -32.01 41.20 25.08
N ALA A 254 -31.78 40.84 23.81
CA ALA A 254 -32.82 40.77 22.77
C ALA A 254 -32.32 40.11 21.45
N ARG A 255 -33.06 39.08 21.00
CA ARG A 255 -33.46 38.71 19.61
C ARG A 255 -32.32 38.42 18.59
N GLN A 256 -32.42 37.46 17.66
CA GLN A 256 -33.55 37.07 16.82
C GLN A 256 -33.28 35.72 16.10
N SER A 257 -34.35 34.90 16.01
CA SER A 257 -34.72 33.83 15.04
C SER A 257 -34.06 33.84 13.65
N ARG A 258 -33.99 32.79 12.81
CA ARG A 258 -34.86 31.62 12.49
C ARG A 258 -34.08 30.80 11.42
N SER A 259 -33.80 29.50 11.59
CA SER A 259 -34.35 28.33 10.86
C SER A 259 -34.86 28.55 9.43
N ASP A 260 -34.40 27.69 8.50
CA ASP A 260 -35.07 27.05 7.34
C ASP A 260 -33.97 26.31 6.53
N GLU A 261 -34.14 25.23 5.76
CA GLU A 261 -35.04 24.08 5.73
C GLU A 261 -34.38 23.10 4.72
N LEU A 262 -34.60 21.81 4.92
CA LEU A 262 -34.00 20.68 4.20
C LEU A 262 -34.70 20.47 2.84
N LEU A 263 -33.96 20.44 1.72
CA LEU A 263 -34.49 20.05 0.42
C LEU A 263 -33.88 18.72 -0.05
N ILE A 264 -34.77 17.73 -0.14
CA ILE A 264 -34.61 16.42 -0.77
C ILE A 264 -34.65 16.62 -2.29
N LEU A 265 -33.73 15.99 -3.02
CA LEU A 265 -33.82 15.83 -4.46
C LEU A 265 -33.70 14.34 -4.81
N GLU A 266 -34.84 13.77 -5.17
CA GLU A 266 -34.97 12.53 -5.92
C GLU A 266 -34.60 12.77 -7.39
N LYS A 267 -33.70 11.93 -7.92
CA LYS A 267 -33.53 11.56 -9.34
C LYS A 267 -32.98 10.14 -9.28
N GLY A 268 -33.60 9.09 -9.81
CA GLY A 268 -34.27 8.93 -11.09
C GLY A 268 -33.57 7.73 -11.73
N GLU A 269 -34.14 6.54 -11.55
CA GLU A 269 -33.71 5.29 -12.20
C GLU A 269 -34.02 5.35 -13.69
N GLU A 270 -33.02 5.08 -14.53
CA GLU A 270 -33.20 4.63 -15.90
C GLU A 270 -32.20 3.50 -16.19
N ASP A 271 -32.73 2.29 -16.18
CA ASP A 271 -32.16 1.10 -16.81
C ASP A 271 -32.02 1.32 -18.32
N SER A 272 -30.88 0.96 -18.89
CA SER A 272 -30.84 0.48 -20.28
C SER A 272 -29.68 -0.48 -20.51
N GLU A 273 -30.07 -1.66 -20.99
CA GLU A 273 -29.22 -2.78 -21.40
C GLU A 273 -28.32 -2.42 -22.59
N GLU A 274 -27.01 -2.23 -22.37
CA GLU A 274 -26.06 -2.21 -23.50
C GLU A 274 -24.61 -2.58 -23.11
N THR A 275 -24.42 -3.69 -22.39
CA THR A 275 -23.06 -4.21 -22.08
C THR A 275 -22.87 -5.72 -22.28
N ARG A 276 -23.76 -6.38 -23.02
CA ARG A 276 -23.74 -7.86 -23.17
C ARG A 276 -23.37 -8.42 -24.55
N LEU A 277 -22.75 -7.65 -25.43
CA LEU A 277 -22.31 -8.14 -26.74
C LEU A 277 -20.94 -7.57 -27.16
N CYS A 278 -19.87 -8.00 -26.47
CA CYS A 278 -18.50 -7.97 -27.01
C CYS A 278 -17.63 -9.05 -26.38
N PHE A 279 -18.06 -10.30 -26.52
CA PHE A 279 -17.23 -11.49 -26.33
C PHE A 279 -17.65 -12.50 -27.39
N ASP A 280 -17.21 -12.29 -28.64
CA ASP A 280 -17.10 -13.34 -29.68
C ASP A 280 -16.65 -12.76 -31.04
N SER A 281 -15.42 -12.23 -31.14
CA SER A 281 -14.84 -11.95 -32.47
C SER A 281 -13.30 -11.85 -32.56
N ALA A 282 -12.54 -12.35 -31.59
CA ALA A 282 -11.07 -12.34 -31.66
C ALA A 282 -10.44 -13.73 -31.82
N LEU A 283 -11.05 -14.62 -32.60
CA LEU A 283 -10.44 -15.87 -33.05
C LEU A 283 -10.90 -16.20 -34.47
N LYS A 284 -10.37 -15.52 -35.49
CA LYS A 284 -10.35 -16.01 -36.89
C LYS A 284 -9.40 -15.19 -37.78
N GLY A 285 -8.40 -15.89 -38.33
CA GLY A 285 -7.50 -15.42 -39.39
C GLY A 285 -6.05 -15.33 -38.93
N HIS A 286 -5.02 -15.82 -39.63
CA HIS A 286 -4.92 -16.45 -40.95
C HIS A 286 -3.69 -17.37 -40.92
N SER A 287 -3.80 -18.54 -41.55
CA SER A 287 -2.70 -19.48 -41.79
C SER A 287 -1.70 -18.89 -42.79
N ASN A 288 -0.41 -18.89 -42.47
CA ASN A 288 0.64 -18.94 -43.48
C ASN A 288 1.80 -19.83 -43.02
N ASN A 289 2.12 -20.78 -43.91
CA ASN A 289 3.15 -21.80 -43.78
C ASN A 289 4.56 -21.19 -43.78
N PHE A 290 5.39 -21.56 -42.80
CA PHE A 290 6.84 -21.71 -43.00
C PHE A 290 7.38 -22.83 -42.11
N LYS A 291 8.15 -23.76 -42.69
CA LYS A 291 8.68 -24.96 -42.03
C LYS A 291 10.16 -24.79 -41.62
N GLN A 292 10.39 -25.06 -40.32
CA GLN A 292 11.58 -25.63 -39.64
C GLN A 292 12.89 -24.81 -39.46
N PRO A 293 13.77 -25.12 -38.46
CA PRO A 293 13.78 -26.29 -37.56
C PRO A 293 13.90 -26.04 -36.03
N SER A 294 13.43 -27.04 -35.27
CA SER A 294 13.78 -27.48 -33.90
C SER A 294 14.32 -26.46 -32.87
N GLU A 295 13.45 -26.00 -31.96
CA GLU A 295 13.86 -25.41 -30.68
C GLU A 295 12.94 -25.84 -29.53
N GLN A 296 13.53 -25.83 -28.34
CA GLN A 296 12.98 -26.27 -27.05
C GLN A 296 11.51 -25.89 -26.84
N LYS A 297 10.73 -26.85 -26.33
CA LYS A 297 9.37 -26.65 -25.82
C LYS A 297 9.37 -25.55 -24.75
N ARG A 298 9.16 -24.31 -25.18
CA ARG A 298 8.74 -23.20 -24.34
C ARG A 298 7.29 -23.50 -23.94
N VAL A 299 7.10 -24.00 -22.72
CA VAL A 299 5.75 -24.05 -22.13
C VAL A 299 5.35 -22.61 -21.88
N SER A 300 4.71 -22.01 -22.87
CA SER A 300 4.00 -20.74 -22.76
C SER A 300 2.73 -20.99 -21.98
N THR A 301 2.81 -20.96 -20.65
CA THR A 301 1.65 -20.57 -19.84
C THR A 301 1.56 -19.06 -19.94
N SER A 302 0.54 -18.55 -20.61
CA SER A 302 0.17 -17.14 -20.53
C SER A 302 -0.14 -16.82 -19.07
N VAL A 303 0.82 -16.23 -18.36
CA VAL A 303 0.57 -15.71 -17.02
C VAL A 303 -0.20 -14.41 -17.23
N ASN A 304 -1.51 -14.43 -17.05
CA ASN A 304 -2.29 -13.21 -17.02
C ASN A 304 -2.09 -12.54 -15.65
N HIS A 305 -2.00 -11.21 -15.64
CA HIS A 305 -2.12 -10.48 -14.39
C HIS A 305 -3.53 -10.66 -13.82
N TYR A 306 -3.65 -10.73 -12.49
CA TYR A 306 -4.88 -10.95 -11.76
C TYR A 306 -4.87 -10.08 -10.51
N THR A 307 -6.05 -9.79 -9.98
CA THR A 307 -6.22 -9.04 -8.73
C THR A 307 -7.16 -9.83 -7.82
N MET A 308 -6.84 -9.98 -6.54
CA MET A 308 -7.72 -10.64 -5.59
C MET A 308 -8.90 -9.71 -5.27
N HIS A 309 -10.12 -10.20 -5.49
CA HIS A 309 -11.33 -9.42 -5.22
C HIS A 309 -11.92 -9.79 -3.85
N GLU A 310 -12.18 -8.77 -3.03
CA GLU A 310 -13.19 -8.87 -1.99
C GLU A 310 -14.57 -8.88 -2.65
N VAL A 311 -15.40 -9.86 -2.27
CA VAL A 311 -16.81 -9.89 -2.70
C VAL A 311 -17.55 -9.01 -1.71
N GLU A 312 -18.18 -7.93 -2.19
CA GLU A 312 -19.16 -7.19 -1.38
C GLU A 312 -20.32 -8.15 -1.07
N ASP A 313 -20.62 -8.37 0.22
CA ASP A 313 -21.83 -9.08 0.65
C ASP A 313 -23.06 -8.22 0.26
N GLN A 314 -23.48 -8.26 -0.99
CA GLN A 314 -24.73 -7.63 -1.46
C GLN A 314 -25.82 -8.62 -1.90
N ASP A 315 -25.58 -9.93 -1.89
CA ASP A 315 -26.58 -10.93 -2.32
C ASP A 315 -26.96 -11.95 -1.23
N LEU A 316 -27.19 -11.50 -0.01
CA LEU A 316 -27.96 -12.27 0.98
C LEU A 316 -29.28 -11.54 1.29
N LEU A 317 -30.21 -11.60 0.33
CA LEU A 317 -31.62 -11.40 0.66
C LEU A 317 -32.05 -12.55 1.59
N PRO A 318 -32.66 -12.26 2.76
CA PRO A 318 -33.14 -13.31 3.64
C PRO A 318 -34.27 -14.07 2.95
N LEU A 319 -34.11 -15.40 2.87
CA LEU A 319 -35.21 -16.34 2.65
C LEU A 319 -36.15 -16.34 3.86
#